data_AF-D3NQT8-F1
#
_entry.id   AF-D3NQT8-F1
#
_cell.length_a   1.000
_cell.length_b   1.000
_cell.length_c   1.000
_cell.angle_alpha   90.00
_cell.angle_beta   90.00
_cell.angle_gamma   90.00
#
_symmetry.space_group_name_H-M   'P 1'
#
loop_
_entity.id
_entity.type
_entity.pdbx_description
1 polymer ?
#
loop_
_entity_poly.entity_id
_entity_poly.type
_entity_poly.pdbx_seq_one_letter_code
_entity_poly.pdbx_strand_id
1 'polypeptide(L)'
;MRSPAFPPSAIASLAGLLASVVLAGCTPTPLYQENTAVQQQLTVDVATAETTLSPLSGARPLDGASVERLRRFVMEEGNPYAVRIRLTPGDRVADGVVKRVIAVLTAAGVPGRGISVSMVNRPVGNELRLRRETATAVLPDCPPLNRDTLLDRENDTPLDLGRAPPPPPRLGCATTANLGLMLADPRDLIEPQRSGPASGALAEDTVGRYRTNRLPRPGNSGVTSGAASESGNQ
;
A
#
# COMPACT_ATOMS: atom_id res chain seq x y z
N MET A 1 41.05 -72.64 -38.03
CA MET A 1 40.25 -72.38 -36.81
C MET A 1 41.20 -72.11 -35.65
N ARG A 2 41.35 -70.84 -35.27
CA ARG A 2 42.00 -70.38 -34.02
C ARG A 2 41.23 -69.15 -33.58
N SER A 3 40.54 -69.23 -32.45
CA SER A 3 39.84 -68.09 -31.84
C SER A 3 40.86 -67.19 -31.14
N PRO A 4 40.81 -65.86 -31.33
CA PRO A 4 41.60 -64.94 -30.50
C PRO A 4 40.94 -64.76 -29.13
N ALA A 5 41.69 -65.08 -28.08
CA ALA A 5 41.35 -64.76 -26.70
C ALA A 5 41.64 -63.27 -26.44
N PHE A 6 40.61 -62.51 -26.05
CA PHE A 6 40.74 -61.12 -25.64
C PHE A 6 41.22 -61.03 -24.18
N PRO A 7 42.17 -60.14 -23.85
CA PRO A 7 42.63 -59.95 -22.48
C PRO A 7 41.56 -59.26 -21.62
N PRO A 8 41.41 -59.64 -20.34
CA PRO A 8 40.34 -59.15 -19.45
C PRO A 8 40.43 -57.66 -19.07
N SER A 9 41.49 -56.97 -19.47
CA SER A 9 41.72 -55.55 -19.17
C SER A 9 40.94 -54.57 -20.06
N ALA A 10 40.37 -55.02 -21.18
CA ALA A 10 39.64 -54.14 -22.11
C ALA A 10 38.17 -53.90 -21.73
N ILE A 11 37.57 -54.77 -20.90
CA ILE A 11 36.14 -54.69 -20.54
C ILE A 11 35.92 -53.68 -19.40
N ALA A 12 36.92 -53.49 -18.53
CA ALA A 12 36.82 -52.56 -17.40
C ALA A 12 36.76 -51.09 -17.84
N SER A 13 37.37 -50.73 -18.97
CA SER A 13 37.42 -49.34 -19.44
C SER A 13 36.12 -48.88 -20.11
N LEU A 14 35.32 -49.80 -20.68
CA LEU A 14 34.06 -49.45 -21.34
C LEU A 14 32.92 -49.21 -20.33
N ALA A 15 32.94 -49.91 -19.20
CA ALA A 15 31.94 -49.75 -18.13
C ALA A 15 32.07 -48.40 -17.41
N GLY A 16 33.29 -47.85 -17.27
CA GLY A 16 33.51 -46.54 -16.65
C GLY A 16 32.99 -45.36 -17.48
N LEU A 17 33.01 -45.49 -18.83
CA LEU A 17 32.60 -44.44 -19.75
C LEU A 17 31.08 -44.37 -19.93
N LEU A 18 30.38 -45.50 -19.80
CA LEU A 18 28.90 -45.53 -19.78
C LEU A 18 28.30 -45.01 -18.47
N ALA A 19 28.98 -45.22 -17.34
CA ALA A 19 28.52 -44.72 -16.03
C ALA A 19 28.58 -43.18 -15.91
N SER A 20 29.46 -42.52 -16.68
CA SER A 20 29.63 -41.07 -16.63
C SER A 20 28.62 -40.28 -17.48
N VAL A 21 27.97 -40.92 -18.47
CA VAL A 21 26.93 -40.27 -19.29
C VAL A 21 25.59 -40.18 -18.56
N VAL A 22 25.29 -41.11 -17.64
CA VAL A 22 24.00 -41.12 -16.91
C VAL A 22 23.92 -40.02 -15.84
N LEU A 23 25.06 -39.51 -15.34
CA LEU A 23 25.07 -38.41 -14.36
C LEU A 23 25.04 -37.00 -14.99
N ALA A 24 25.21 -36.85 -16.31
CA ALA A 24 25.16 -35.54 -16.96
C ALA A 24 23.72 -35.05 -17.27
N GLY A 25 22.70 -35.87 -17.02
CA GLY A 25 21.30 -35.56 -17.35
C GLY A 25 20.54 -34.71 -16.33
N CYS A 26 21.14 -34.38 -15.18
CA CYS A 26 20.48 -33.62 -14.10
C CYS A 26 21.02 -32.19 -13.99
N THR A 27 21.34 -31.53 -15.11
CA THR A 27 21.39 -30.06 -15.07
C THR A 27 19.94 -29.58 -15.12
N PRO A 28 19.43 -28.89 -14.08
CA PRO A 28 18.13 -28.26 -14.19
C PRO A 28 18.26 -27.21 -15.29
N THR A 29 17.74 -27.51 -16.49
CA THR A 29 17.43 -26.47 -17.46
C THR A 29 16.42 -25.57 -16.77
N PRO A 30 16.75 -24.30 -16.48
CA PRO A 30 15.76 -23.39 -15.95
C PRO A 30 14.72 -23.19 -17.07
N LEU A 31 13.60 -23.91 -16.99
CA LEU A 31 12.43 -23.70 -17.88
C LEU A 31 11.80 -22.32 -17.66
N TYR A 32 12.30 -21.58 -16.68
CA TYR A 32 12.01 -20.20 -16.45
C TYR A 32 13.34 -19.46 -16.45
N GLN A 33 13.66 -18.80 -17.56
CA GLN A 33 14.52 -17.64 -17.46
C GLN A 33 13.75 -16.70 -16.54
N GLU A 34 14.16 -16.62 -15.26
CA GLU A 34 13.78 -15.51 -14.42
C GLU A 34 14.12 -14.29 -15.24
N ASN A 35 13.11 -13.73 -15.89
CA ASN A 35 13.13 -12.33 -16.19
C ASN A 35 13.36 -11.74 -14.81
N THR A 36 14.60 -11.35 -14.54
CA THR A 36 14.93 -10.23 -13.68
C THR A 36 14.27 -9.00 -14.31
N ALA A 37 12.94 -9.05 -14.46
CA ALA A 37 12.09 -7.92 -14.51
C ALA A 37 12.42 -7.23 -13.21
N VAL A 38 13.29 -6.23 -13.35
CA VAL A 38 13.59 -5.22 -12.34
C VAL A 38 12.34 -5.12 -11.50
N GLN A 39 12.40 -5.62 -10.25
CA GLN A 39 11.25 -5.49 -9.38
C GLN A 39 10.97 -4.01 -9.34
N GLN A 40 9.90 -3.61 -10.02
CA GLN A 40 9.49 -2.23 -10.02
C GLN A 40 8.93 -2.03 -8.63
N GLN A 41 9.76 -1.42 -7.79
CA GLN A 41 9.40 -1.14 -6.41
C GLN A 41 8.43 0.03 -6.43
N LEU A 42 7.33 -0.11 -5.69
CA LEU A 42 6.52 1.04 -5.34
C LEU A 42 7.36 1.96 -4.48
N THR A 43 7.52 3.19 -4.93
CA THR A 43 8.13 4.26 -4.15
C THR A 43 7.03 5.16 -3.63
N VAL A 44 7.35 5.89 -2.56
CA VAL A 44 6.43 6.84 -1.93
C VAL A 44 7.08 8.20 -2.01
N ASP A 45 6.35 9.16 -2.54
CA ASP A 45 6.71 10.57 -2.44
C ASP A 45 6.01 11.18 -1.23
N VAL A 46 6.75 11.92 -0.40
CA VAL A 46 6.25 12.54 0.83
C VAL A 46 6.39 14.04 0.72
N ALA A 47 5.24 14.72 0.62
CA ALA A 47 5.18 16.17 0.63
C ALA A 47 4.87 16.66 2.05
N THR A 48 5.49 17.78 2.43
CA THR A 48 5.26 18.42 3.73
C THR A 48 4.89 19.89 3.54
N ALA A 49 3.83 20.33 4.20
CA ALA A 49 3.44 21.74 4.24
C ALA A 49 3.28 22.18 5.69
N GLU A 50 3.72 23.39 6.00
CA GLU A 50 3.59 23.96 7.34
C GLU A 50 2.74 25.24 7.30
N THR A 51 1.90 25.43 8.30
CA THR A 51 1.13 26.65 8.49
C THR A 51 1.05 27.00 9.97
N THR A 52 0.86 28.28 10.27
CA THR A 52 0.78 28.78 11.65
C THR A 52 -0.56 29.48 11.86
N LEU A 53 -1.22 29.16 12.96
CA LEU A 53 -2.39 29.88 13.45
C LEU A 53 -1.98 30.79 14.61
N SER A 54 -2.04 32.09 14.36
CA SER A 54 -1.75 33.14 15.34
C SER A 54 -2.66 34.36 15.13
N PRO A 55 -3.00 35.12 16.19
CA PRO A 55 -2.89 34.77 17.61
C PRO A 55 -4.12 33.99 18.10
N LEU A 56 -3.90 32.91 18.86
CA LEU A 56 -4.99 32.13 19.45
C LEU A 56 -5.27 32.58 20.88
N SER A 57 -6.52 32.88 21.22
CA SER A 57 -6.94 33.25 22.58
C SER A 57 -7.80 32.14 23.20
N GLY A 58 -7.42 31.68 24.39
CA GLY A 58 -7.99 30.46 25.02
C GLY A 58 -9.50 30.50 25.23
N ALA A 59 -10.06 31.69 25.49
CA ALA A 59 -11.47 31.90 25.81
C ALA A 59 -12.39 32.03 24.59
N ARG A 60 -11.85 32.25 23.37
CA ARG A 60 -12.68 32.50 22.18
C ARG A 60 -12.81 31.25 21.29
N PRO A 61 -13.95 31.07 20.63
CA PRO A 61 -14.07 30.10 19.54
C PRO A 61 -13.09 30.48 18.42
N LEU A 62 -12.70 29.51 17.59
CA LEU A 62 -11.97 29.82 16.36
C LEU A 62 -12.84 30.72 15.48
N ASP A 63 -12.22 31.76 14.93
CA ASP A 63 -12.86 32.64 13.95
C ASP A 63 -13.10 31.89 12.64
N GLY A 64 -14.13 32.31 11.90
CA GLY A 64 -14.49 31.68 10.63
C GLY A 64 -13.36 31.67 9.61
N ALA A 65 -12.50 32.70 9.60
CA ALA A 65 -11.36 32.77 8.70
C ALA A 65 -10.28 31.73 9.04
N SER A 66 -10.01 31.46 10.32
CA SER A 66 -9.10 30.37 10.71
C SER A 66 -9.69 28.99 10.40
N VAL A 67 -11.00 28.79 10.58
CA VAL A 67 -11.66 27.53 10.21
C VAL A 67 -11.55 27.27 8.71
N GLU A 68 -11.80 28.30 7.90
CA GLU A 68 -11.71 28.21 6.45
C GLU A 68 -10.25 27.99 5.98
N ARG A 69 -9.28 28.66 6.61
CA ARG A 69 -7.86 28.43 6.35
C ARG A 69 -7.45 26.99 6.65
N LEU A 70 -7.92 26.42 7.76
CA LEU A 70 -7.67 25.02 8.11
C LEU A 70 -8.30 24.06 7.11
N ARG A 71 -9.55 24.29 6.69
CA ARG A 71 -10.20 23.46 5.67
C ARG A 71 -9.43 23.48 4.36
N ARG A 72 -9.04 24.67 3.89
CA ARG A 72 -8.24 24.80 2.67
C ARG A 72 -6.89 24.08 2.80
N PHE A 73 -6.22 24.24 3.94
CA PHE A 73 -4.97 23.55 4.23
C PHE A 73 -5.10 22.02 4.22
N VAL A 74 -6.26 21.45 4.54
CA VAL A 74 -6.51 20.00 4.42
C VAL A 74 -6.80 19.60 2.97
N MET A 75 -7.56 20.41 2.24
CA MET A 75 -8.10 20.04 0.92
C MET A 75 -7.12 20.25 -0.25
N GLU A 76 -6.06 21.04 -0.08
CA GLU A 76 -5.15 21.46 -1.16
C GLU A 76 -4.46 20.30 -1.91
N GLU A 77 -4.28 19.14 -1.29
CA GLU A 77 -3.66 17.96 -1.91
C GLU A 77 -4.63 16.80 -2.21
N GLY A 78 -5.93 17.07 -2.20
CA GLY A 78 -6.94 16.22 -2.84
C GLY A 78 -7.38 14.95 -2.09
N ASN A 79 -6.54 14.31 -1.26
CA ASN A 79 -6.96 13.14 -0.47
C ASN A 79 -6.75 13.33 1.06
N PRO A 80 -7.81 13.68 1.82
CA PRO A 80 -7.71 13.87 3.27
C PRO A 80 -7.42 12.58 4.06
N TYR A 81 -7.62 11.39 3.46
CA TYR A 81 -7.36 10.11 4.12
C TYR A 81 -5.88 9.71 4.14
N ALA A 82 -5.08 10.26 3.22
CA ALA A 82 -3.64 10.07 3.16
C ALA A 82 -2.87 11.19 3.90
N VAL A 83 -3.57 12.08 4.62
CA VAL A 83 -2.99 13.22 5.34
C VAL A 83 -2.70 12.84 6.80
N ARG A 84 -1.50 13.17 7.27
CA ARG A 84 -1.19 13.25 8.70
C ARG A 84 -0.90 14.69 9.07
N ILE A 85 -1.39 15.11 10.23
CA ILE A 85 -1.20 16.46 10.75
C ILE A 85 -0.53 16.37 12.12
N ARG A 86 0.60 17.07 12.25
CA ARG A 86 1.26 17.30 13.53
C ARG A 86 0.94 18.71 14.01
N LEU A 87 0.38 18.80 15.20
CA LEU A 87 0.08 20.04 15.90
C LEU A 87 1.18 20.29 16.93
N THR A 88 1.82 21.46 16.86
CA THR A 88 2.81 21.90 17.86
C THR A 88 2.30 23.19 18.52
N PRO A 89 1.59 23.08 19.65
CA PRO A 89 1.07 24.25 20.36
C PRO A 89 2.19 25.04 21.04
N GLY A 90 2.07 26.36 21.01
CA GLY A 90 2.92 27.25 21.78
C GLY A 90 2.69 27.14 23.28
N ASP A 91 3.65 27.63 24.07
CA ASP A 91 3.65 27.55 25.53
C ASP A 91 2.43 28.17 26.22
N ARG A 92 1.79 29.15 25.57
CA ARG A 92 0.61 29.87 26.10
C ARG A 92 -0.71 29.48 25.42
N VAL A 93 -0.69 28.51 24.50
CA VAL A 93 -1.90 27.99 23.86
C VAL A 93 -2.62 27.06 24.83
N ALA A 94 -3.87 27.38 25.16
CA ALA A 94 -4.69 26.55 26.04
C ALA A 94 -5.12 25.23 25.35
N ASP A 95 -5.14 24.12 26.10
CA ASP A 95 -5.56 22.80 25.61
C ASP A 95 -6.95 22.81 24.94
N GLY A 96 -7.86 23.64 25.44
CA GLY A 96 -9.19 23.81 24.85
C GLY A 96 -9.15 24.29 23.40
N VAL A 97 -8.16 25.10 23.02
CA VAL A 97 -7.95 25.54 21.64
C VAL A 97 -7.49 24.36 20.78
N VAL A 98 -6.53 23.58 21.27
CA VAL A 98 -6.01 22.40 20.57
C VAL A 98 -7.15 21.40 20.28
N LYS A 99 -8.00 21.13 21.26
CA LYS A 99 -9.19 20.27 21.10
C LYS A 99 -10.16 20.79 20.03
N ARG A 100 -10.40 22.11 19.98
CA ARG A 100 -11.24 22.73 18.94
C ARG A 100 -10.63 22.61 17.55
N VAL A 101 -9.31 22.81 17.42
CA VAL A 101 -8.61 22.62 16.15
C VAL A 101 -8.70 21.17 15.68
N ILE A 102 -8.47 20.21 16.58
CA ILE A 102 -8.65 18.78 16.28
C ILE A 102 -10.08 18.52 15.78
N ALA A 103 -11.11 19.04 16.45
CA ALA A 103 -12.49 18.87 16.02
C ALA A 103 -12.74 19.45 14.61
N VAL A 104 -12.18 20.62 14.29
CA VAL A 104 -12.29 21.22 12.95
C VAL A 104 -11.58 20.37 11.89
N LEU A 105 -10.39 19.85 12.19
CA LEU A 105 -9.64 18.98 11.28
C LEU A 105 -10.37 17.65 11.03
N THR A 106 -10.91 17.04 12.08
CA THR A 106 -11.74 15.82 11.96
C THR A 106 -12.99 16.09 11.14
N ALA A 107 -13.67 17.22 11.36
CA ALA A 107 -14.83 17.63 10.58
C ALA A 107 -14.49 17.96 9.11
N ALA A 108 -13.24 18.31 8.82
CA ALA A 108 -12.72 18.48 7.47
C ALA A 108 -12.33 17.16 6.80
N GLY A 109 -12.47 16.01 7.49
CA GLY A 109 -12.22 14.68 6.94
C GLY A 109 -10.89 14.05 7.32
N VAL A 110 -10.06 14.72 8.15
CA VAL A 110 -8.81 14.13 8.63
C VAL A 110 -9.13 13.04 9.66
N PRO A 111 -8.69 11.79 9.48
CA PRO A 111 -8.96 10.75 10.46
C PRO A 111 -8.24 11.07 11.77
N GLY A 112 -8.89 10.85 12.92
CA GLY A 112 -8.30 11.18 14.23
C GLY A 112 -6.94 10.51 14.48
N ARG A 113 -6.73 9.30 13.96
CA ARG A 113 -5.43 8.59 13.97
C ARG A 113 -4.32 9.29 13.19
N GLY A 114 -4.67 10.12 12.23
CA GLY A 114 -3.74 10.94 11.44
C GLY A 114 -3.35 12.24 12.13
N ILE A 115 -3.95 12.59 13.28
CA ILE A 115 -3.66 13.82 14.01
C ILE A 115 -2.80 13.49 15.23
N SER A 116 -1.63 14.12 15.31
CA SER A 116 -0.71 13.99 16.45
C SER A 116 -0.42 15.35 17.06
N VAL A 117 -0.27 15.41 18.38
CA VAL A 117 0.15 16.62 19.09
C VAL A 117 1.57 16.43 19.59
N SER A 118 2.48 17.30 19.19
CA SER A 118 3.87 17.28 19.65
C SER A 118 4.12 18.39 20.66
N MET A 119 4.60 18.01 21.84
CA MET A 119 5.03 18.95 22.88
C MET A 119 6.53 19.27 22.81
N VAL A 120 7.22 18.79 21.78
CA VAL A 120 8.66 19.00 21.58
C VAL A 120 8.87 20.26 20.73
N ASN A 121 9.89 21.06 21.06
CA ASN A 121 10.24 22.31 20.35
C ASN A 121 9.05 23.27 20.19
N ARG A 122 8.32 23.50 21.29
CA ARG A 122 7.14 24.39 21.29
C ARG A 122 7.54 25.83 20.93
N PRO A 123 6.80 26.50 20.04
CA PRO A 123 7.01 27.91 19.81
C PRO A 123 6.68 28.72 21.07
N VAL A 124 7.38 29.82 21.28
CA VAL A 124 7.08 30.75 22.38
C VAL A 124 5.94 31.65 21.93
N GLY A 125 4.86 31.71 22.72
CA GLY A 125 3.70 32.56 22.47
C GLY A 125 2.38 31.80 22.29
N ASN A 126 1.42 32.50 21.68
CA ASN A 126 0.05 32.03 21.46
C ASN A 126 -0.13 31.46 20.05
N GLU A 127 0.91 30.84 19.51
CA GLU A 127 0.94 30.33 18.14
C GLU A 127 0.71 28.82 18.15
N LEU A 128 -0.07 28.31 17.20
CA LEU A 128 -0.19 26.88 16.93
C LEU A 128 0.40 26.60 15.57
N ARG A 129 1.48 25.82 15.52
CA ARG A 129 2.06 25.34 14.26
C ARG A 129 1.39 24.03 13.85
N LEU A 130 1.03 23.94 12.58
CA LEU A 130 0.47 22.76 11.95
C LEU A 130 1.42 22.33 10.84
N ARG A 131 1.85 21.07 10.89
CA ARG A 131 2.62 20.43 9.83
C ARG A 131 1.76 19.33 9.22
N ARG A 132 1.42 19.48 7.95
CA ARG A 132 0.78 18.49 7.11
C ARG A 132 1.86 17.66 6.45
N GLU A 133 1.68 16.36 6.49
CA GLU A 133 2.48 15.41 5.73
C GLU A 133 1.51 14.59 4.89
N THR A 134 1.77 14.50 3.60
CA THR A 134 1.00 13.76 2.61
C THR A 134 1.93 12.77 1.93
N ALA A 135 1.41 11.58 1.65
CA ALA A 135 2.18 10.53 1.01
C ALA A 135 1.43 10.00 -0.19
N THR A 136 2.13 9.89 -1.30
CA THR A 136 1.56 9.43 -2.57
C THR A 136 2.40 8.27 -3.08
N ALA A 137 1.75 7.17 -3.45
CA ALA A 137 2.42 6.06 -4.10
C ALA A 137 2.77 6.45 -5.55
N VAL A 138 4.04 6.35 -5.91
CA VAL A 138 4.49 6.55 -7.29
C VAL A 138 4.35 5.20 -7.99
N LEU A 139 3.42 5.13 -8.93
CA LEU A 139 3.16 3.93 -9.70
C LEU A 139 4.26 3.75 -10.76
N PRO A 140 4.70 2.51 -11.02
CA PRO A 140 5.58 2.26 -12.14
C PRO A 140 4.85 2.53 -13.46
N ASP A 141 5.58 3.06 -14.44
CA ASP A 141 5.07 3.20 -15.80
C ASP A 141 5.00 1.81 -16.45
N CYS A 142 3.78 1.28 -16.50
CA CYS A 142 3.52 -0.03 -17.08
C CYS A 142 3.13 0.11 -18.55
N PRO A 143 3.87 -0.53 -19.47
CA PRO A 143 3.44 -0.59 -20.86
C PRO A 143 2.07 -1.26 -20.95
N PRO A 144 1.23 -0.86 -21.92
CA PRO A 144 -0.09 -1.45 -22.10
C PRO A 144 0.03 -2.97 -22.27
N LEU A 145 -0.87 -3.70 -21.62
CA LEU A 145 -1.05 -5.13 -21.86
C LEU A 145 -1.70 -5.29 -23.24
N ASN A 146 -0.89 -5.33 -24.30
CA ASN A 146 -1.39 -5.54 -25.65
C ASN A 146 -2.06 -6.93 -25.75
N ARG A 147 -3.30 -6.93 -26.25
CA ARG A 147 -4.17 -8.11 -26.40
C ARG A 147 -3.66 -9.13 -27.42
N ASP A 148 -2.73 -8.70 -28.27
CA ASP A 148 -2.10 -9.48 -29.35
C ASP A 148 -1.36 -10.73 -28.87
N THR A 149 -1.20 -10.91 -27.55
CA THR A 149 -0.43 -12.01 -26.98
C THR A 149 -1.25 -13.21 -26.52
N LEU A 150 -2.57 -13.08 -26.32
CA LEU A 150 -3.37 -14.18 -25.75
C LEU A 150 -4.73 -14.45 -26.41
N LEU A 151 -5.42 -13.45 -26.96
CA LEU A 151 -6.79 -13.62 -27.51
C LEU A 151 -6.88 -13.51 -29.04
N ASP A 152 -5.90 -12.92 -29.70
CA ASP A 152 -5.84 -12.90 -31.18
C ASP A 152 -5.48 -14.27 -31.78
N ARG A 153 -5.26 -15.28 -30.93
CA ARG A 153 -4.98 -16.66 -31.31
C ARG A 153 -6.23 -17.42 -31.80
N GLU A 154 -7.43 -16.89 -31.57
CA GLU A 154 -8.66 -17.56 -32.00
C GLU A 154 -8.95 -17.39 -33.50
N ASN A 155 -8.27 -16.49 -34.22
CA ASN A 155 -8.67 -16.20 -35.60
C ASN A 155 -7.62 -16.22 -36.71
N ASP A 156 -6.32 -16.36 -36.44
CA ASP A 156 -5.36 -16.44 -37.55
C ASP A 156 -4.17 -17.37 -37.29
N THR A 157 -4.01 -18.31 -38.22
CA THR A 157 -2.86 -19.18 -38.52
C THR A 157 -2.72 -20.52 -37.77
N PRO A 158 -2.55 -21.66 -38.50
CA PRO A 158 -2.09 -22.93 -37.93
C PRO A 158 -0.78 -22.72 -37.18
N LEU A 159 -0.59 -23.42 -36.05
CA LEU A 159 0.64 -23.37 -35.25
C LEU A 159 1.89 -23.41 -36.15
N ASP A 160 2.52 -22.25 -36.33
CA ASP A 160 3.82 -22.15 -36.98
C ASP A 160 4.85 -22.72 -35.99
N LEU A 161 5.10 -24.04 -36.11
CA LEU A 161 6.03 -24.81 -35.29
C LEU A 161 7.50 -24.33 -35.40
N GLY A 162 7.78 -23.30 -36.22
CA GLY A 162 9.10 -22.68 -36.36
C GLY A 162 9.26 -21.33 -35.66
N ARG A 163 8.20 -20.73 -35.08
CA ARG A 163 8.27 -19.40 -34.46
C ARG A 163 8.40 -19.50 -32.94
N ALA A 164 9.40 -18.82 -32.39
CA ALA A 164 9.54 -18.68 -30.94
C ALA A 164 8.25 -18.07 -30.34
N PRO A 165 7.74 -18.60 -29.21
CA PRO A 165 6.57 -18.05 -28.56
C PRO A 165 6.79 -16.57 -28.22
N PRO A 166 5.75 -15.71 -28.30
CA PRO A 166 5.87 -14.34 -27.83
C PRO A 166 6.28 -14.32 -26.35
N PRO A 167 7.03 -13.29 -25.92
CA PRO A 167 7.40 -13.16 -24.51
C PRO A 167 6.14 -13.14 -23.63
N PRO A 168 6.17 -13.77 -22.44
CA PRO A 168 5.02 -13.80 -21.55
C PRO A 168 4.59 -12.36 -21.18
N PRO A 169 3.27 -12.14 -20.95
CA PRO A 169 2.78 -10.84 -20.52
C PRO A 169 3.48 -10.40 -19.22
N ARG A 170 3.84 -9.12 -19.13
CA ARG A 170 4.53 -8.54 -17.97
C ARG A 170 3.58 -8.29 -16.80
N LEU A 171 2.95 -9.36 -16.30
CA LEU A 171 1.95 -9.33 -15.23
C LEU A 171 2.51 -8.74 -13.92
N GLY A 172 3.82 -8.85 -13.67
CA GLY A 172 4.47 -8.27 -12.50
C GLY A 172 4.29 -6.75 -12.39
N CYS A 173 4.46 -6.02 -13.49
CA CYS A 173 4.29 -4.56 -13.51
C CYS A 173 2.84 -4.17 -13.17
N ALA A 174 1.88 -4.75 -13.89
CA ALA A 174 0.47 -4.46 -13.68
C ALA A 174 0.02 -4.82 -12.27
N THR A 175 0.54 -5.93 -11.70
CA THR A 175 0.27 -6.32 -10.31
C THR A 175 0.80 -5.27 -9.34
N THR A 176 2.04 -4.79 -9.51
CA THR A 176 2.60 -3.72 -8.69
C THR A 176 1.80 -2.42 -8.80
N ALA A 177 1.45 -1.99 -10.01
CA ALA A 177 0.65 -0.78 -10.21
C ALA A 177 -0.73 -0.90 -9.54
N ASN A 178 -1.40 -2.04 -9.70
CA ASN A 178 -2.68 -2.31 -9.04
C ASN A 178 -2.55 -2.34 -7.51
N LEU A 179 -1.47 -2.93 -6.98
CA LEU A 179 -1.19 -2.88 -5.54
C LEU A 179 -1.04 -1.44 -5.06
N GLY A 180 -0.31 -0.59 -5.79
CA GLY A 180 -0.17 0.83 -5.46
C GLY A 180 -1.50 1.59 -5.43
N LEU A 181 -2.43 1.25 -6.34
CA LEU A 181 -3.77 1.82 -6.39
C LEU A 181 -4.69 1.32 -5.26
N MET A 182 -4.41 0.17 -4.67
CA MET A 182 -5.18 -0.41 -3.57
C MET A 182 -4.71 0.05 -2.18
N LEU A 183 -3.58 0.75 -2.08
CA LEU A 183 -3.05 1.21 -0.80
C LEU A 183 -3.93 2.29 -0.19
N ALA A 184 -4.37 2.06 1.05
CA ALA A 184 -5.12 3.05 1.82
C ALA A 184 -4.21 4.18 2.35
N ASP A 185 -3.00 3.86 2.82
CA ASP A 185 -1.96 4.82 3.22
C ASP A 185 -0.63 4.40 2.56
N PRO A 186 -0.13 5.14 1.55
CA PRO A 186 1.13 4.83 0.89
C PRO A 186 2.33 4.75 1.83
N ARG A 187 2.30 5.40 3.01
CA ARG A 187 3.40 5.35 3.98
C ARG A 187 3.65 3.96 4.55
N ASP A 188 2.65 3.09 4.53
CA ASP A 188 2.80 1.72 5.01
C ASP A 188 3.85 0.94 4.21
N LEU A 189 4.24 1.42 3.01
CA LEU A 189 5.35 0.88 2.24
C LEU A 189 6.74 1.21 2.81
N ILE A 190 6.89 2.36 3.49
CA ILE A 190 8.16 2.78 4.10
C ILE A 190 8.18 2.39 5.58
N GLU A 191 7.09 2.67 6.29
CA GLU A 191 6.94 2.46 7.72
C GLU A 191 5.63 1.71 7.99
N PRO A 192 5.67 0.36 8.07
CA PRO A 192 4.48 -0.41 8.35
C PRO A 192 3.94 -0.05 9.74
N GLN A 193 2.67 0.32 9.80
CA GLN A 193 2.01 0.58 11.07
C GLN A 193 1.76 -0.73 11.81
N ARG A 194 1.92 -0.70 13.14
CA ARG A 194 1.47 -1.81 13.97
C ARG A 194 -0.05 -1.90 13.84
N SER A 195 -0.54 -3.06 13.39
CA SER A 195 -1.94 -3.39 13.48
C SER A 195 -2.36 -3.30 14.95
N GLY A 196 -3.39 -2.48 15.22
CA GLY A 196 -4.02 -2.44 16.53
C GLY A 196 -4.62 -3.82 16.87
N PRO A 197 -4.94 -4.08 18.14
CA PRO A 197 -5.64 -5.30 18.51
C PRO A 197 -6.91 -5.42 17.67
N ALA A 198 -7.09 -6.59 17.04
CA ALA A 198 -8.32 -6.87 16.31
C ALA A 198 -9.50 -6.74 17.28
N SER A 199 -10.42 -5.82 17.01
CA SER A 199 -11.59 -5.64 17.86
C SER A 199 -12.52 -6.83 17.67
N GLY A 200 -12.47 -7.78 18.61
CA GLY A 200 -13.38 -8.93 18.63
C GLY A 200 -14.85 -8.51 18.65
N ALA A 201 -15.16 -7.41 19.34
CA ALA A 201 -16.51 -6.82 19.36
C ALA A 201 -16.95 -6.31 17.98
N LEU A 202 -16.05 -5.69 17.21
CA LEU A 202 -16.36 -5.26 15.84
C LEU A 202 -16.56 -6.45 14.91
N ALA A 203 -15.74 -7.50 15.07
CA ALA A 203 -15.89 -8.73 14.30
C ALA A 203 -17.22 -9.44 14.62
N GLU A 204 -17.57 -9.55 15.91
CA GLU A 204 -18.83 -10.13 16.38
C GLU A 204 -20.04 -9.32 15.90
N ASP A 205 -20.03 -7.99 16.04
CA ASP A 205 -21.08 -7.10 15.56
C ASP A 205 -21.25 -7.22 14.03
N THR A 206 -20.14 -7.26 13.28
CA THR A 206 -20.20 -7.44 11.82
C THR A 206 -20.81 -8.78 11.43
N VAL A 207 -20.42 -9.87 12.10
CA VAL A 207 -21.02 -11.20 11.90
C VAL A 207 -22.49 -11.21 12.31
N GLY A 208 -22.85 -10.54 13.40
CA GLY A 208 -24.22 -10.37 13.86
C GLY A 208 -25.08 -9.64 12.82
N ARG A 209 -24.57 -8.53 12.26
CA ARG A 209 -25.23 -7.78 11.18
C ARG A 209 -25.37 -8.60 9.91
N TYR A 210 -24.34 -9.38 9.55
CA TYR A 210 -24.41 -10.30 8.41
C TYR A 210 -25.52 -11.35 8.62
N ARG A 211 -25.54 -12.02 9.77
CA ARG A 211 -26.55 -13.04 10.10
C ARG A 211 -27.96 -12.48 10.16
N THR A 212 -28.11 -11.25 10.62
CA THR A 212 -29.42 -10.58 10.74
C THR A 212 -29.82 -9.78 9.50
N ASN A 213 -29.05 -9.88 8.40
CA ASN A 213 -29.28 -9.15 7.15
C ASN A 213 -29.38 -7.62 7.34
N ARG A 214 -28.61 -7.08 8.28
CA ARG A 214 -28.49 -5.65 8.62
C ARG A 214 -27.25 -4.99 8.04
N LEU A 215 -26.59 -5.63 7.07
CA LEU A 215 -25.47 -5.00 6.40
C LEU A 215 -25.94 -3.80 5.56
N PRO A 216 -25.15 -2.71 5.50
CA PRO A 216 -25.43 -1.61 4.60
C PRO A 216 -25.55 -2.13 3.16
N ARG A 217 -26.71 -1.91 2.54
CA ARG A 217 -26.88 -2.26 1.13
C ARG A 217 -26.07 -1.28 0.28
N PRO A 218 -25.25 -1.75 -0.67
CA PRO A 218 -24.59 -0.86 -1.61
C PRO A 218 -25.69 -0.18 -2.46
N GLY A 219 -25.85 1.14 -2.30
CA GLY A 219 -26.80 1.94 -3.07
C GLY A 219 -27.45 3.10 -2.31
N ASN A 220 -27.55 3.05 -0.98
CA ASN A 220 -28.29 4.04 -0.19
C ASN A 220 -27.45 4.64 0.95
N SER A 221 -26.31 5.25 0.63
CA SER A 221 -25.52 5.99 1.63
C SER A 221 -25.96 7.45 1.69
N GLY A 222 -27.18 7.68 2.18
CA GLY A 222 -27.46 8.92 2.88
C GLY A 222 -26.63 8.91 4.16
N VAL A 223 -25.61 9.76 4.23
CA VAL A 223 -24.74 9.91 5.40
C VAL A 223 -25.60 10.27 6.62
N THR A 224 -25.85 9.30 7.48
CA THR A 224 -26.20 9.53 8.88
C THR A 224 -25.15 8.87 9.76
N SER A 225 -24.04 9.59 9.95
CA SER A 225 -23.09 9.31 11.01
C SER A 225 -23.74 9.70 12.34
N GLY A 226 -24.49 8.76 12.93
CA GLY A 226 -25.14 8.91 14.23
C GLY A 226 -24.46 8.09 15.32
N ALA A 227 -23.67 8.78 16.13
CA ALA A 227 -23.38 8.54 17.55
C ALA A 227 -23.15 7.08 18.05
N ALA A 228 -21.89 6.72 18.27
CA ALA A 228 -21.53 5.84 19.37
C ALA A 228 -21.26 6.71 20.61
N SER A 229 -22.30 6.91 21.42
CA SER A 229 -22.17 7.29 22.83
C SER A 229 -22.40 6.02 23.62
N GLU A 230 -21.37 5.53 24.31
CA GLU A 230 -21.57 4.53 25.35
C GLU A 230 -20.78 4.95 26.59
N SER A 231 -21.53 5.64 27.46
CA SER A 231 -21.32 5.68 28.90
C SER A 231 -21.85 4.36 29.46
N GLY A 232 -21.06 3.66 30.26
CA GLY A 232 -21.47 2.39 30.85
C GLY A 232 -20.51 1.96 31.95
N ASN A 233 -20.53 2.71 33.05
CA ASN A 233 -19.93 2.33 34.32
C ASN A 233 -20.89 1.35 35.01
N GLN A 234 -20.42 0.14 35.33
CA GLN A 234 -20.86 -0.70 36.44
C GLN A 234 -19.84 -1.80 36.67
#